data_AF-A0A7J8YEI6-F1
#
_entry.id   AF-A0A7J8YEI6-F1
#
_cell.length_a   1.000
_cell.length_b   1.000
_cell.length_c   1.000
_cell.angle_alpha   90.00
_cell.angle_beta   90.00
_cell.angle_gamma   90.00
#
_symmetry.space_group_name_H-M   'P 1'
#
loop_
_entity.id
_entity.type
_entity.pdbx_description
1 polymer ?
#
loop_
_entity_poly.entity_id
_entity_poly.type
_entity_poly.pdbx_seq_one_letter_code
_entity_poly.pdbx_strand_id
1 'polypeptide(L)' 'MSGPSSPLIENYLWESGFGHVATIGRGCKLDPKLISALI' A
#
# COMPACT_ATOMS: atom_id res chain seq x y z
N MET A 1 5.22 -8.07 7.42
CA MET A 1 5.60 -6.69 7.78
C MET A 1 4.35 -5.85 7.65
N SER A 2 3.72 -5.48 8.76
CA SER A 2 2.60 -4.54 8.79
C SER A 2 3.11 -3.18 8.34
N GLY A 3 2.51 -2.58 7.30
CA GLY A 3 2.87 -1.23 6.88
C GLY A 3 2.57 -0.21 7.98
N PRO A 4 2.91 1.06 7.79
CA PRO A 4 2.67 2.08 8.80
C PRO A 4 1.16 2.20 9.06
N SER A 5 0.69 1.61 10.15
CA SER A 5 -0.71 1.67 10.64
C SER A 5 -1.10 3.05 11.18
N SER A 6 -0.39 4.12 10.77
CA SER A 6 -0.64 5.47 11.25
C SER A 6 -1.57 6.20 10.27
N PRO A 7 -2.77 6.64 10.72
CA PRO A 7 -3.71 7.39 9.90
C PRO A 7 -3.09 8.64 9.25
N LEU A 8 -2.09 9.24 9.90
CA LEU A 8 -1.38 10.41 9.38
C LEU A 8 -0.52 10.08 8.16
N ILE A 9 0.12 8.90 8.16
CA ILE A 9 0.98 8.46 7.06
C ILE A 9 0.12 8.01 5.87
N GLU A 10 -1.00 7.32 6.14
CA GLU A 10 -1.95 6.95 5.08
C GLU A 10 -2.53 8.17 4.37
N ASN A 11 -2.92 9.20 5.12
CA ASN A 11 -3.46 10.43 4.55
C ASN A 11 -2.42 11.16 3.71
N TYR A 12 -1.20 11.33 4.24
CA TYR A 12 -0.09 11.91 3.48
C TYR A 12 0.17 11.16 2.18
N LEU A 13 0.23 9.82 2.21
CA LEU A 13 0.45 9.01 1.01
C LEU A 13 -0.68 9.16 -0.01
N TRP A 14 -1.93 9.30 0.46
CA TRP A 14 -3.07 9.53 -0.43
C TRP A 14 -2.98 10.90 -1.12
N GLU A 15 -2.73 11.96 -0.35
CA GLU A 15 -2.61 13.34 -0.85
C GLU A 15 -1.40 13.53 -1.78
N SER A 16 -0.31 12.80 -1.54
CA SER A 16 0.90 12.85 -2.36
C SER A 16 0.88 11.93 -3.60
N GLY A 17 -0.25 11.26 -3.88
CA GLY A 17 -0.41 10.39 -5.05
C GLY A 17 0.14 8.97 -4.88
N PHE A 18 0.65 8.65 -3.69
CA PHE A 18 1.13 7.32 -3.28
C PHE A 18 0.03 6.48 -2.60
N GLY A 19 -1.24 6.70 -2.92
CA GLY A 19 -2.36 5.95 -2.33
C GLY A 19 -2.23 4.43 -2.43
N HIS A 20 -1.52 3.93 -3.45
CA HIS A 20 -1.18 2.51 -3.59
C HIS A 20 -0.33 1.97 -2.42
N VAL A 21 0.59 2.75 -1.88
CA VAL A 21 1.43 2.38 -0.72
C VAL A 21 0.59 2.28 0.55
N ALA A 22 -0.34 3.22 0.75
CA ALA A 22 -1.29 3.16 1.87
C ALA A 22 -2.16 1.89 1.79
N THR A 23 -2.57 1.52 0.58
CA THR A 23 -3.38 0.31 0.34
C THR A 23 -2.61 -0.98 0.63
N ILE A 24 -1.34 -1.06 0.24
CA ILE A 24 -0.45 -2.19 0.56
C ILE A 24 -0.17 -2.27 2.06
N GLY A 25 0.06 -1.13 2.72
CA GLY A 25 0.33 -1.05 4.16
C GLY A 25 -0.84 -1.52 5.03
N ARG A 26 -2.08 -1.36 4.54
CA ARG A 26 -3.31 -1.79 5.19
C ARG A 26 -3.58 -3.31 5.12
N GLY A 27 -2.64 -4.07 4.54
CA GLY A 27 -2.74 -5.53 4.48
C GLY A 27 -3.56 -6.06 3.31
N CYS A 28 -3.77 -5.27 2.25
CA CYS A 28 -4.29 -5.81 1.01
C CYS A 28 -3.33 -6.89 0.47
N LYS A 29 -3.83 -8.12 0.38
CA LYS A 29 -3.13 -9.22 -0.27
C LYS A 29 -3.00 -8.86 -1.75
N LEU A 30 -1.80 -8.44 -2.16
CA LEU A 30 -1.47 -8.21 -3.57
C LEU A 30 -1.85 -9.46 -4.36
N ASP A 31 -2.58 -9.27 -5.45
CA ASP A 31 -3.05 -10.38 -6.26
C ASP A 31 -1.81 -11.17 -6.76
N PRO A 32 -1.78 -12.50 -6.58
CA PRO A 32 -0.63 -13.32 -6.99
C PRO A 32 -0.25 -13.13 -8.47
N LYS A 33 -1.22 -12.83 -9.35
CA LYS A 33 -0.92 -12.53 -10.76
C LYS A 33 -0.18 -11.21 -10.94
N LEU A 34 -0.47 -10.20 -10.12
CA LEU A 34 0.20 -8.92 -10.18
C LEU A 34 1.67 -9.04 -9.72
N ILE A 35 1.92 -9.87 -8.70
CA ILE A 35 3.28 -10.19 -8.25
C ILE A 35 4.07 -10.88 -9.37
N SER A 36 3.46 -11.82 -10.08
CA SER A 36 4.11 -12.51 -11.21
C SER A 36 4.41 -11.60 -12.40
N ALA A 37 3.73 -10.46 -12.55
CA ALA A 37 4.02 -9.49 -13.60
C ALA A 37 5.13 -8.50 -13.22
N LEU A 38 5.50 -8.45 -11.93
CA LEU A 38 6.51 -7.55 -11.36
C LEU A 38 7.87 -8.22 -11.13
N ILE A 39 7.94 -9.56 -11.15
CA ILE A 39 9.15 -10.39 -11.13
C ILE A 39 9.57 -10.70 -12.56
#